data_AF-A0A4D7QNB3-F1
#
_entry.id   AF-A0A4D7QNB3-F1
#
_cell.length_a   1.000
_cell.length_b   1.000
_cell.length_c   1.000
_cell.angle_alpha   90.00
_cell.angle_beta   90.00
_cell.angle_gamma   90.00
#
_symmetry.space_group_name_H-M   'P 1'
#
loop_
_entity.id
_entity.type
_entity.pdbx_description
1 polymer ?
#
loop_
_entity_poly.entity_id
_entity_poly.type
_entity_poly.pdbx_seq_one_letter_code
_entity_poly.pdbx_strand_id
1 'polypeptide(L)'
;MLKRFLLAAMTCLSGLVALPALAQTGPSFRCTPDLVGAEYVICANPSLHGLDRSVAAAYRAAGGRAQAVAGQSLRDSQRAWIETRNSCTMVTSRRSADIANCVRDAMNERIGELERWGR
;
A
#
# COMPACT_ATOMS: atom_id res chain seq x y z
N MET A 1 44.40 13.98 -55.48
CA MET A 1 43.01 14.32 -55.12
C MET A 1 42.56 13.41 -53.99
N LEU A 2 42.00 14.04 -52.97
CA LEU A 2 41.73 13.54 -51.63
C LEU A 2 40.44 12.69 -51.58
N LYS A 3 40.44 11.55 -50.90
CA LYS A 3 39.28 11.10 -50.10
C LYS A 3 39.67 9.98 -49.13
N ARG A 4 40.00 10.42 -47.91
CA ARG A 4 40.04 9.58 -46.70
C ARG A 4 38.58 9.28 -46.33
N PHE A 5 38.13 8.05 -46.55
CA PHE A 5 36.85 7.58 -46.03
C PHE A 5 37.08 7.13 -44.58
N LEU A 6 36.84 8.06 -43.65
CA LEU A 6 36.75 7.77 -42.23
C LEU A 6 35.50 6.91 -42.01
N LEU A 7 35.70 5.65 -41.62
CA LEU A 7 34.65 4.79 -41.09
C LEU A 7 34.19 5.41 -39.76
N ALA A 8 33.06 6.10 -39.79
CA ALA A 8 32.41 6.61 -38.59
C ALA A 8 31.93 5.42 -37.76
N ALA A 9 32.54 5.24 -36.58
CA ALA A 9 32.11 4.27 -35.60
C ALA A 9 30.67 4.61 -35.17
N MET A 10 29.72 3.76 -35.55
CA MET A 10 28.33 3.87 -35.14
C MET A 10 28.23 3.36 -33.69
N THR A 11 28.50 4.24 -32.74
CA THR A 11 28.23 4.00 -31.32
C THR A 11 26.72 3.95 -31.12
N CYS A 12 26.16 2.75 -31.00
CA CYS A 12 24.81 2.52 -30.48
C CYS A 12 24.74 3.08 -29.05
N LEU A 13 24.23 4.31 -28.93
CA LEU A 13 23.88 4.89 -27.65
C LEU A 13 22.59 4.20 -27.18
N SER A 14 22.73 3.06 -26.52
CA SER A 14 21.65 2.35 -25.85
C SER A 14 21.12 3.21 -24.70
N GLY A 15 20.16 4.09 -25.01
CA GLY A 15 19.42 4.83 -24.00
C GLY A 15 18.59 3.87 -23.16
N LEU A 16 18.90 3.78 -21.87
CA LEU A 16 17.97 3.22 -20.88
C LEU A 16 16.71 4.11 -20.88
N VAL A 17 15.66 3.66 -21.56
CA VAL A 17 14.33 4.26 -21.42
C VAL A 17 13.80 3.83 -20.05
N ALA A 18 13.95 4.70 -19.06
CA ALA A 18 13.27 4.53 -17.79
C ALA A 18 11.76 4.72 -18.02
N LEU A 19 11.02 3.62 -18.04
CA LEU A 19 9.56 3.65 -18.10
C LEU A 19 9.04 4.30 -16.80
N PRO A 20 8.16 5.31 -16.88
CA PRO A 20 7.58 5.90 -15.69
C PRO A 20 6.75 4.83 -14.97
N ALA A 21 7.07 4.55 -13.71
CA ALA A 21 6.24 3.72 -12.86
C ALA A 21 4.90 4.43 -12.68
N LEU A 22 3.83 3.87 -13.24
CA LEU A 22 2.47 4.38 -13.02
C LEU A 22 2.17 4.33 -11.53
N ALA A 23 1.96 5.49 -10.92
CA ALA A 23 1.58 5.57 -9.52
C ALA A 23 0.26 4.82 -9.30
N GLN A 24 0.23 3.90 -8.33
CA GLN A 24 -1.00 3.19 -7.98
C GLN A 24 -2.02 4.20 -7.41
N THR A 25 -3.13 4.38 -8.13
CA THR A 25 -4.14 5.41 -7.83
C THR A 25 -5.16 4.98 -6.76
N GLY A 26 -5.27 3.67 -6.49
CA GLY A 26 -6.21 3.08 -5.53
C GLY A 26 -5.56 2.50 -4.26
N PRO A 27 -6.36 1.95 -3.33
CA PRO A 27 -5.86 1.20 -2.19
C PRO A 27 -5.12 -0.07 -2.63
N SER A 28 -4.67 -0.89 -1.67
CA SER A 28 -3.98 -2.17 -1.93
C SER A 28 -4.90 -3.28 -2.43
N PHE A 29 -6.21 -3.02 -2.50
CA PHE A 29 -7.23 -3.90 -3.03
C PHE A 29 -8.04 -3.22 -4.15
N ARG A 30 -8.83 -4.00 -4.89
CA ARG A 30 -9.68 -3.47 -5.97
C ARG A 30 -10.96 -2.89 -5.38
N CYS A 31 -11.23 -1.62 -5.66
CA CYS A 31 -12.52 -1.03 -5.36
C CYS A 31 -13.62 -1.62 -6.25
N THR A 32 -14.70 -2.11 -5.63
CA THR A 32 -15.87 -2.65 -6.31
C THR A 32 -17.17 -2.11 -5.68
N PRO A 33 -18.29 -2.08 -6.41
CA PRO A 33 -19.56 -1.51 -5.90
C PRO A 33 -20.19 -2.27 -4.72
N ASP A 34 -19.81 -3.53 -4.50
CA ASP A 34 -20.32 -4.42 -3.45
C ASP A 34 -19.58 -4.30 -2.11
N LEU A 35 -18.53 -3.47 -2.05
CA LEU A 35 -17.81 -3.21 -0.81
C LEU A 35 -18.69 -2.53 0.24
N VAL A 36 -18.46 -2.89 1.50
CA VAL A 36 -19.16 -2.34 2.66
C VAL A 36 -18.16 -1.91 3.75
N GLY A 37 -18.66 -1.22 4.77
CA GLY A 37 -17.88 -0.89 5.96
C GLY A 37 -16.64 -0.04 5.64
N ALA A 38 -15.52 -0.38 6.29
CA ALA A 38 -14.28 0.38 6.14
C ALA A 38 -13.71 0.34 4.71
N GLU A 39 -13.89 -0.74 3.95
CA GLU A 39 -13.35 -0.85 2.59
C GLU A 39 -14.06 0.06 1.60
N TYR A 40 -15.38 0.21 1.76
CA TYR A 40 -16.14 1.24 1.05
C TYR A 40 -15.60 2.65 1.40
N VAL A 41 -15.38 2.94 2.68
CA VAL A 41 -14.86 4.24 3.14
C VAL A 41 -13.46 4.52 2.57
N ILE A 42 -12.60 3.50 2.53
CA ILE A 42 -11.26 3.60 1.95
C ILE A 42 -11.35 3.93 0.46
N CYS A 43 -12.17 3.21 -0.29
CA CYS A 43 -12.36 3.45 -1.73
C CYS A 43 -12.99 4.80 -2.06
N ALA A 44 -13.86 5.31 -1.18
CA ALA A 44 -14.49 6.62 -1.34
C ALA A 44 -13.57 7.79 -0.92
N ASN A 45 -12.39 7.52 -0.35
CA ASN A 45 -11.51 8.54 0.20
C ASN A 45 -10.05 8.38 -0.31
N PRO A 46 -9.64 9.16 -1.32
CA PRO A 46 -8.28 9.10 -1.87
C PRO A 46 -7.16 9.30 -0.85
N SER A 47 -7.41 10.04 0.25
CA SER A 47 -6.41 10.21 1.32
C SER A 47 -6.11 8.91 2.08
N LEU A 48 -7.03 7.93 2.06
CA LEU A 48 -6.86 6.63 2.68
C LEU A 48 -6.19 5.60 1.77
N HIS A 49 -6.18 5.82 0.44
CA HIS A 49 -5.56 4.88 -0.52
C HIS A 49 -4.08 4.66 -0.22
N GLY A 50 -3.34 5.75 -0.01
CA GLY A 50 -1.91 5.67 0.31
C GLY A 50 -1.65 4.96 1.64
N LEU A 51 -2.50 5.23 2.63
CA LEU A 51 -2.37 4.65 3.95
C LEU A 51 -2.66 3.15 3.98
N ASP A 52 -3.69 2.70 3.25
CA ASP A 52 -3.98 1.29 3.05
C ASP A 52 -2.80 0.54 2.40
N ARG A 53 -2.16 1.15 1.39
CA ARG A 53 -0.93 0.59 0.78
C ARG A 53 0.22 0.52 1.77
N SER A 54 0.37 1.51 2.65
CA SER A 54 1.40 1.50 3.70
C SER A 54 1.17 0.37 4.71
N VAL A 55 -0.07 0.14 5.14
CA VAL A 55 -0.42 -1.03 6.00
C VAL A 55 -0.03 -2.33 5.29
N ALA A 56 -0.40 -2.50 4.02
CA ALA A 56 -0.09 -3.71 3.26
C ALA A 56 1.42 -3.92 3.09
N ALA A 57 2.18 -2.85 2.88
CA ALA A 57 3.64 -2.89 2.80
C ALA A 57 4.28 -3.28 4.14
N ALA A 58 3.85 -2.65 5.24
CA ALA A 58 4.32 -2.96 6.59
C ALA A 58 4.01 -4.41 6.99
N TYR A 59 2.83 -4.93 6.60
CA TYR A 59 2.45 -6.31 6.86
C TYR A 59 3.36 -7.31 6.14
N ARG A 60 3.69 -7.06 4.87
CA ARG A 60 4.66 -7.88 4.11
C ARG A 60 6.05 -7.83 4.74
N ALA A 61 6.50 -6.65 5.17
CA ALA A 61 7.80 -6.49 5.83
C ALA A 61 7.86 -7.19 7.20
N ALA A 62 6.78 -7.14 7.99
CA ALA A 62 6.65 -7.92 9.22
C ALA A 62 6.73 -9.43 8.95
N GLY A 63 6.04 -9.91 7.90
CA GLY A 63 6.08 -11.32 7.51
C GLY A 63 7.47 -11.79 7.07
N GLY A 64 8.24 -10.94 6.39
CA GLY A 64 9.62 -11.25 6.01
C GLY A 64 10.58 -11.37 7.21
N ARG A 65 10.28 -10.69 8.32
CA ARG A 65 11.07 -10.74 9.57
C ARG A 65 10.66 -11.91 10.47
N ALA A 66 9.37 -12.21 10.51
CA ALA A 66 8.79 -13.28 11.31
C ALA A 66 9.00 -14.66 10.65
N GLN A 67 10.00 -15.43 11.11
CA GLN A 67 10.15 -16.85 10.73
C GLN A 67 8.89 -17.68 11.10
N ALA A 68 8.79 -18.92 10.58
CA ALA A 68 7.54 -19.71 10.46
C ALA A 68 6.52 -19.63 11.62
N VAL A 69 6.94 -19.78 12.88
CA VAL A 69 6.03 -19.73 14.05
C VAL A 69 5.46 -18.32 14.27
N ALA A 70 6.27 -17.28 14.10
CA ALA A 70 5.83 -15.89 14.22
C ALA A 70 4.91 -15.45 13.06
N GLY A 71 4.93 -16.18 11.94
CA GLY A 71 4.06 -15.92 10.79
C GLY A 71 2.57 -16.21 11.07
N GLN A 72 2.25 -17.22 11.88
CA GLN A 72 0.85 -17.52 12.23
C GLN A 72 0.28 -16.43 13.15
N SER A 73 1.01 -16.05 14.20
CA SER A 73 0.61 -14.96 15.10
C SER A 73 0.43 -13.63 14.36
N LEU A 74 1.25 -13.35 13.35
CA LEU A 74 1.10 -12.16 12.50
C LEU A 74 -0.21 -12.19 11.69
N ARG A 75 -0.56 -13.34 11.09
CA ARG A 75 -1.83 -13.51 10.37
C ARG A 75 -3.04 -13.32 11.29
N ASP A 76 -3.00 -13.91 12.48
CA ASP A 76 -4.09 -13.81 13.44
C ASP A 76 -4.25 -12.38 13.97
N SER A 77 -3.13 -11.71 14.28
CA SER A 77 -3.12 -10.29 14.63
C SER A 77 -3.69 -9.42 13.50
N GLN A 78 -3.36 -9.69 12.24
CA GLN A 78 -3.87 -8.93 11.11
C GLN A 78 -5.38 -9.11 10.93
N ARG A 79 -5.91 -10.33 11.10
CA ARG A 79 -7.36 -10.57 11.11
C ARG A 79 -8.05 -9.80 12.21
N ALA A 80 -7.53 -9.87 13.43
CA ALA A 80 -8.09 -9.14 14.57
C ALA A 80 -8.10 -7.63 14.32
N TRP A 81 -7.02 -7.08 13.79
CA TRP A 81 -6.94 -5.66 13.45
C TRP A 81 -7.94 -5.25 12.36
N ILE A 82 -8.21 -6.10 11.37
CA ILE A 82 -9.24 -5.81 10.34
C ILE A 82 -10.61 -5.57 10.98
N GLU A 83 -10.96 -6.35 12.02
CA GLU A 83 -12.20 -6.13 12.77
C GLU A 83 -12.20 -4.79 13.52
N THR A 84 -11.08 -4.41 14.13
CA THR A 84 -10.91 -3.08 14.75
C THR A 84 -11.15 -1.97 13.72
N ARG A 85 -10.52 -2.04 12.54
CA ARG A 85 -10.74 -1.08 11.45
C ARG A 85 -12.20 -1.04 11.01
N ASN A 86 -12.84 -2.21 10.88
CA ASN A 86 -14.24 -2.31 10.45
C ASN A 86 -15.20 -1.72 11.49
N SER A 87 -14.87 -1.80 12.79
CA SER A 87 -15.69 -1.19 13.86
C SER A 87 -15.84 0.33 13.74
N CYS A 88 -14.97 1.02 12.99
CA CYS A 88 -15.10 2.44 12.73
C CYS A 88 -16.40 2.84 12.04
N THR A 89 -17.08 1.93 11.33
CA THR A 89 -18.40 2.20 10.75
C THR A 89 -19.56 2.04 11.74
N MET A 90 -19.26 1.63 12.98
CA MET A 90 -20.20 1.53 14.09
C MET A 90 -20.16 2.75 15.02
N VAL A 91 -19.30 3.74 14.75
CA VAL A 91 -19.25 4.98 15.53
C VAL A 91 -20.62 5.67 15.52
N THR A 92 -21.01 6.26 16.65
CA THR A 92 -22.32 6.91 16.81
C THR A 92 -22.49 8.13 15.91
N SER A 93 -21.38 8.76 15.50
CA SER A 93 -21.38 9.82 14.50
C SER A 93 -21.69 9.29 13.11
N ARG A 94 -22.67 9.90 12.44
CA ARG A 94 -23.01 9.61 11.03
C ARG A 94 -22.24 10.48 10.04
N ARG A 95 -21.31 11.31 10.50
CA ARG A 95 -20.51 12.17 9.63
C ARG A 95 -19.42 11.35 8.96
N SER A 96 -19.36 11.41 7.62
CA SER A 96 -18.37 10.69 6.82
C SER A 96 -16.92 11.03 7.21
N ALA A 97 -16.66 12.29 7.60
CA ALA A 97 -15.34 12.72 8.06
C ALA A 97 -14.90 12.02 9.35
N ASP A 98 -15.81 11.82 10.32
CA ASP A 98 -15.49 11.17 11.59
C ASP A 98 -15.18 9.68 11.37
N ILE A 99 -15.95 9.00 10.51
CA ILE A 99 -15.70 7.60 10.13
C ILE A 99 -14.34 7.49 9.43
N ALA A 100 -14.04 8.36 8.47
CA ALA A 100 -12.76 8.37 7.77
C ALA A 100 -11.57 8.67 8.69
N ASN A 101 -11.75 9.52 9.70
CA ASN A 101 -10.74 9.79 10.72
C ASN A 101 -10.47 8.56 11.59
N CYS A 102 -11.51 7.87 12.06
CA CYS A 102 -11.34 6.60 12.78
C CYS A 102 -10.56 5.57 11.96
N VAL A 103 -10.92 5.38 10.68
CA VAL A 103 -10.22 4.44 9.79
C VAL A 103 -8.75 4.85 9.60
N ARG A 104 -8.48 6.15 9.45
CA ARG A 104 -7.11 6.68 9.35
C ARG A 104 -6.29 6.36 10.59
N ASP A 105 -6.85 6.61 11.77
CA ASP A 105 -6.14 6.40 13.04
C ASP A 105 -5.84 4.92 13.26
N ALA A 106 -6.82 4.05 13.01
CA ALA A 106 -6.65 2.60 13.09
C ALA A 106 -5.56 2.07 12.14
N MET A 107 -5.41 2.66 10.95
CA MET A 107 -4.35 2.29 10.01
C MET A 107 -2.97 2.82 10.43
N ASN A 108 -2.89 4.06 10.94
CA ASN A 108 -1.63 4.63 11.42
C ASN A 108 -1.08 3.83 12.62
N GLU A 109 -1.94 3.49 13.58
CA GLU A 109 -1.57 2.65 14.71
C GLU A 109 -1.03 1.30 14.23
N ARG A 110 -1.73 0.68 13.29
CA ARG A 110 -1.32 -0.61 12.73
C ARG A 110 0.02 -0.58 12.03
N ILE A 111 0.31 0.47 11.28
CA ILE A 111 1.63 0.63 10.65
C ILE A 111 2.71 0.61 11.73
N GLY A 112 2.54 1.37 12.81
CA GLY A 112 3.51 1.40 13.91
C GLY A 112 3.69 0.03 14.60
N GLU A 113 2.60 -0.71 14.82
CA GLU A 113 2.65 -2.08 15.35
C GLU A 113 3.42 -3.03 14.42
N LEU A 114 3.05 -3.05 13.13
CA LEU A 114 3.65 -3.92 12.12
C LEU A 114 5.12 -3.59 11.93
N GLU A 115 5.50 -2.32 11.97
CA GLU A 115 6.90 -1.91 11.94
C GLU A 115 7.66 -2.50 13.11
N ARG A 116 7.11 -2.53 14.33
CA ARG A 116 7.77 -3.16 15.50
C ARG A 116 7.76 -4.68 15.48
N TRP A 117 6.92 -5.30 14.66
CA TRP A 117 6.74 -6.75 14.66
C TRP A 117 8.00 -7.54 14.26
N GLY A 118 8.41 -8.48 15.11
CA GLY A 118 9.54 -9.37 14.85
C GLY A 118 10.89 -8.67 14.75
N ARG A 119 11.00 -7.46 15.29
CA ARG A 119 12.30 -6.81 15.57
C ARG A 119 12.87 -7.28 16.89
#